data_AF-A0A1F9A1A3-F1
#
_entry.id   AF-A0A1F9A1A3-F1
#
_cell.length_a   1.000
_cell.length_b   1.000
_cell.length_c   1.000
_cell.angle_alpha   90.00
_cell.angle_beta   90.00
_cell.angle_gamma   90.00
#
_symmetry.space_group_name_H-M   'P 1'
#
loop_
_entity.id
_entity.type
_entity.pdbx_description
1 polymer ?
#
loop_
_entity_poly.entity_id
_entity_poly.type
_entity_poly.pdbx_seq_one_letter_code
_entity_poly.pdbx_strand_id
1 'polypeptide(L)'
;MNRKIVTPEIQAYILLKARRRCCICFGLNRDTSIKQGQIAHLDGDPSNNAETNLAFLCFDHHDQYDSTTRQSKNFTKIEVLQFKEELIKSINMAFSGPVFFGEATDLGADSITGHYIRDGKYESAEIKVKRLPDDKYHIEGIALWGTDREHGPNIGDLNFVAELHDNQINFTWRAPGREPYKVLLKFKNGKLIITEKNWVGIFGMNVAFQGEYQKAT
;
A
#
# COMPACT_ATOMS: atom_id res chain seq x y z
N MET A 1 28.47 29.82 25.20
CA MET A 1 27.06 29.84 24.73
C MET A 1 26.20 29.15 25.76
N ASN A 2 25.01 29.69 26.06
CA ASN A 2 24.10 29.10 27.04
C ASN A 2 23.37 27.92 26.37
N ARG A 3 23.66 26.68 26.77
CA ARG A 3 23.05 25.47 26.21
C ARG A 3 21.56 25.47 26.56
N LYS A 4 20.68 25.66 25.59
CA LYS A 4 19.23 25.50 25.80
C LYS A 4 18.89 24.04 25.63
N ILE A 5 18.47 23.39 26.71
CA ILE A 5 18.02 22.01 26.69
C ILE A 5 16.86 21.89 25.69
N VAL A 6 16.95 20.95 24.74
CA VAL A 6 15.81 20.59 23.89
C VAL A 6 14.74 20.03 24.82
N THR A 7 13.56 20.63 24.86
CA THR A 7 12.54 20.21 25.82
C THR A 7 12.10 18.76 25.54
N PRO A 8 11.65 17.99 26.54
CA PRO A 8 11.21 16.61 26.35
C PRO A 8 10.15 16.46 25.25
N GLU A 9 9.28 17.44 25.09
CA GLU A 9 8.22 17.46 24.06
C GLU A 9 8.81 17.54 22.66
N ILE A 10 9.78 18.44 22.44
CA ILE A 10 10.47 18.57 21.14
C ILE A 10 11.30 17.31 20.86
N GLN A 11 11.97 16.75 21.86
CA GLN A 11 12.71 15.50 21.69
C GLN A 11 11.79 14.36 21.26
N ALA A 12 10.68 14.16 21.98
CA ALA A 12 9.70 13.13 21.67
C ALA A 12 9.14 13.33 20.26
N TYR A 13 8.82 14.56 19.88
CA TYR A 13 8.32 14.91 18.56
C TYR A 13 9.30 14.52 17.44
N ILE A 14 10.58 14.90 17.54
CA ILE A 14 11.61 14.57 16.54
C ILE A 14 11.80 13.05 16.44
N LEU A 15 11.85 12.36 17.59
CA LEU A 15 12.04 10.90 17.63
C LEU A 15 10.84 10.14 17.05
N LEU A 16 9.62 10.64 17.27
CA LEU A 16 8.39 10.07 16.70
C LEU A 16 8.31 10.30 15.20
N LYS A 17 8.63 11.50 14.70
CA LYS A 17 8.67 11.78 13.26
C LYS A 17 9.66 10.89 12.53
N ALA A 18 10.86 10.72 13.08
CA ALA A 18 11.87 9.83 12.50
C ALA A 18 11.59 8.35 12.79
N ARG A 19 10.66 8.03 13.70
CA ARG A 19 10.41 6.69 14.26
C ARG A 19 11.71 5.94 14.59
N ARG A 20 12.65 6.64 15.25
CA ARG A 20 13.99 6.15 15.62
C ARG A 20 14.83 5.62 14.44
N ARG A 21 14.65 6.14 13.22
CA ARG A 21 15.47 5.81 12.04
C ARG A 21 16.39 6.97 11.70
N CYS A 22 17.64 6.68 11.37
CA CYS A 22 18.60 7.70 10.96
C CYS A 22 18.30 8.14 9.52
N CYS A 23 18.15 9.45 9.30
CA CYS A 23 17.89 9.96 7.96
C CYS A 23 19.03 9.71 6.98
N ILE A 24 20.29 9.76 7.43
CA ILE A 24 21.46 9.50 6.56
C ILE A 24 21.53 8.01 6.14
N CYS A 25 21.33 7.06 7.07
CA CYS A 25 21.23 5.64 6.74
C CYS A 25 20.16 5.39 5.67
N PHE A 26 19.01 6.04 5.81
CA PHE A 26 17.90 5.94 4.86
C PHE A 26 18.22 6.58 3.51
N GLY A 27 18.81 7.78 3.52
CA GLY A 27 19.17 8.51 2.30
C GLY A 27 20.18 7.78 1.44
N LEU A 28 21.17 7.12 2.08
CA LEU A 28 22.22 6.39 1.36
C LEU A 28 21.82 4.97 0.97
N ASN A 29 21.16 4.23 1.87
CA ASN A 29 20.98 2.78 1.73
C ASN A 29 19.53 2.32 1.83
N ARG A 30 18.56 3.24 1.94
CA ARG A 30 17.16 2.93 2.26
C ARG A 30 17.00 2.06 3.51
N ASP A 31 17.96 2.17 4.44
CA ASP A 31 17.95 1.43 5.67
C ASP A 31 16.86 1.96 6.61
N THR A 32 15.83 1.15 6.79
CA THR A 32 14.66 1.45 7.63
C THR A 32 14.75 0.78 9.00
N SER A 33 15.92 0.24 9.38
CA SER A 33 16.12 -0.33 10.71
C SER A 33 16.09 0.75 11.80
N ILE A 34 15.61 0.38 12.98
CA ILE A 34 15.64 1.22 14.17
C ILE A 34 17.10 1.37 14.61
N LYS A 35 17.52 2.60 14.89
CA LYS A 35 18.90 2.92 15.27
C LYS A 35 18.99 3.39 16.72
N GLN A 36 20.12 3.08 17.33
CA GLN A 36 20.60 3.80 18.52
C GLN A 36 21.29 5.09 18.07
N GLY A 37 20.99 6.20 18.72
CA GLY A 37 21.38 7.51 18.22
C GLY A 37 20.91 8.68 19.06
N GLN A 38 21.17 9.88 18.56
CA GLN A 38 20.92 11.16 19.24
C GLN A 38 20.33 12.21 18.28
N ILE A 39 19.81 13.29 18.86
CA ILE A 39 19.31 14.44 18.10
C ILE A 39 20.48 15.41 17.89
N ALA A 40 20.79 15.69 16.62
CA ALA A 40 21.79 16.65 16.21
C ALA A 40 21.16 18.00 15.86
N HIS A 41 21.83 19.09 16.25
CA HIS A 41 21.55 20.45 15.80
C HIS A 41 22.27 20.71 14.47
N LEU A 42 21.52 20.84 13.39
CA LEU A 42 22.08 20.86 12.03
C LEU A 42 22.89 22.13 11.72
N ASP A 43 22.63 23.25 12.40
CA ASP A 43 23.46 24.46 12.30
C ASP A 43 24.67 24.48 13.25
N GLY A 44 24.83 23.46 14.10
CA GLY A 44 25.85 23.44 15.15
C GLY A 44 25.61 24.41 16.30
N ASP A 45 24.45 25.10 16.36
CA ASP A 45 24.07 25.96 17.47
C ASP A 45 23.17 25.19 18.45
N PRO A 46 23.69 24.80 19.63
CA PRO A 46 22.92 24.06 20.64
C PRO A 46 21.83 24.89 21.30
N SER A 47 21.70 26.18 20.98
CA SER A 47 20.61 27.04 21.45
C SER A 47 19.42 27.10 20.47
N ASN A 48 19.60 26.65 19.22
CA ASN A 48 18.57 26.66 18.19
C ASN A 48 17.76 25.35 18.17
N ASN A 49 16.76 25.28 19.04
CA ASN A 49 15.87 24.13 19.17
C ASN A 49 14.70 24.13 18.16
N ALA A 50 14.81 24.87 17.06
CA ALA A 50 13.81 24.84 16.00
C ALA A 50 13.72 23.44 15.39
N GLU A 51 12.50 22.92 15.25
CA GLU A 51 12.26 21.57 14.74
C GLU A 51 12.90 21.31 13.36
N THR A 52 12.88 22.32 12.49
CA THR A 52 13.50 22.26 11.16
C THR A 52 15.03 22.10 11.24
N ASN A 53 15.63 22.54 12.34
CA ASN A 53 17.07 22.48 12.60
C ASN A 53 17.52 21.21 13.36
N LEU A 54 16.60 20.37 13.82
CA LEU A 54 16.92 19.15 14.58
C LEU A 54 16.75 17.90 13.71
N ALA A 55 17.65 16.93 13.80
CA ALA A 55 17.49 15.62 13.15
C ALA A 55 17.95 14.49 14.06
N PHE A 56 17.28 13.33 13.99
CA PHE A 56 17.75 12.12 14.66
C PHE A 56 18.76 11.38 13.78
N LEU A 57 19.96 11.14 14.31
CA LEU A 57 21.05 10.44 13.65
C LEU A 57 21.49 9.24 14.50
N CYS A 58 21.88 8.13 13.85
CA CYS A 58 22.55 7.04 14.57
C CYS A 58 23.94 7.50 15.02
N PHE A 59 24.52 6.87 16.05
CA PHE A 59 25.82 7.31 16.58
C PHE A 59 26.90 7.44 15.51
N ASP A 60 27.06 6.46 14.62
CA ASP A 60 28.06 6.51 13.55
C ASP A 60 27.92 7.77 12.67
N HIS A 61 26.69 8.09 12.25
CA HIS A 61 26.42 9.24 11.40
C HIS A 61 26.37 10.55 12.17
N HIS A 62 26.02 10.52 13.45
CA HIS A 62 26.07 11.67 14.34
C HIS A 62 27.54 12.10 14.52
N ASP A 63 28.43 11.15 14.79
CA ASP A 63 29.85 11.39 14.93
C ASP A 63 30.45 11.91 13.61
N GLN A 64 30.09 11.33 12.47
CA GLN A 64 30.58 11.80 11.16
C GLN A 64 30.07 13.21 10.81
N TYR A 65 28.85 13.57 11.23
CA TYR A 65 28.29 14.89 11.01
C TYR A 65 28.98 15.96 11.88
N ASP A 66 29.14 15.67 13.17
CA ASP A 66 29.71 16.61 14.15
C ASP A 66 31.25 16.69 14.08
N SER A 67 31.91 15.66 13.57
CA SER A 67 33.36 15.64 13.43
C SER A 67 33.85 16.62 12.37
N THR A 68 35.12 17.03 12.44
CA THR A 68 35.82 17.71 11.34
C THR A 68 36.95 16.82 10.85
N THR A 69 36.86 16.32 9.61
CA THR A 69 37.89 15.47 9.01
C THR A 69 38.66 16.21 7.91
N ARG A 70 39.96 15.90 7.74
CA ARG A 70 40.81 16.50 6.69
C ARG A 70 40.98 15.60 5.45
N GLN A 71 40.57 14.34 5.54
CA GLN A 71 40.76 13.33 4.50
C GLN A 71 39.47 13.07 3.71
N SER A 72 38.33 13.00 4.41
CA SER A 72 37.00 12.82 3.82
C SER A 72 36.19 14.12 3.85
N LYS A 73 35.18 14.21 3.00
CA LYS A 73 34.13 15.23 3.15
C LYS A 73 33.13 14.73 4.20
N ASN A 74 32.83 15.59 5.16
CA ASN A 74 31.74 15.34 6.10
C ASN A 74 30.41 15.64 5.43
N PHE A 75 29.33 15.12 6.02
CA PHE A 75 27.98 15.46 5.60
C PHE A 75 27.70 16.94 5.83
N THR A 76 27.06 17.55 4.85
CA THR A 76 26.61 18.93 4.93
C THR A 76 25.21 19.01 5.51
N LYS A 77 24.88 20.15 6.13
CA LYS A 77 23.52 20.45 6.58
C LYS A 77 22.46 20.23 5.48
N ILE A 78 22.79 20.59 4.24
CA ILE A 78 21.87 20.48 3.10
C ILE A 78 21.56 19.00 2.80
N GLU A 79 22.58 18.14 2.76
CA GLU A 79 22.38 16.70 2.56
C GLU A 79 21.52 16.09 3.66
N VAL A 80 21.82 16.42 4.92
CA VAL A 80 21.07 15.88 6.06
C VAL A 80 19.62 16.36 6.07
N LEU A 81 19.35 17.60 5.68
CA LEU A 81 17.99 18.12 5.51
C LEU A 81 17.23 17.37 4.42
N GLN A 82 17.84 17.17 3.26
CA GLN A 82 17.21 16.45 2.16
C GLN A 82 16.90 15.00 2.55
N PHE A 83 17.84 14.31 3.19
CA PHE A 83 17.61 12.95 3.68
C PHE A 83 16.54 12.88 4.77
N LYS A 84 16.45 13.90 5.64
CA LYS A 84 15.40 14.00 6.67
C LYS A 84 14.03 14.14 6.02
N GLU A 85 13.89 14.99 5.02
CA GLU A 85 12.63 15.16 4.28
C GLU A 85 12.22 13.88 3.56
N GLU A 86 13.16 13.20 2.89
CA GLU A 86 12.91 11.91 2.25
C GLU A 86 12.44 10.85 3.24
N LEU A 87 13.10 10.73 4.40
CA LEU A 87 12.72 9.78 5.45
C LEU A 87 11.31 10.08 5.97
N ILE A 88 11.02 11.33 6.31
CA ILE A 88 9.72 11.72 6.87
C ILE A 88 8.61 11.48 5.84
N LYS A 89 8.84 11.83 4.57
CA LYS A 89 7.89 11.55 3.49
C LYS A 89 7.66 10.05 3.36
N SER A 90 8.72 9.25 3.35
CA SER A 90 8.63 7.78 3.26
C SER A 90 7.89 7.17 4.46
N ILE A 91 8.14 7.62 5.68
CA ILE A 91 7.44 7.17 6.88
C ILE A 91 5.96 7.57 6.83
N ASN A 92 5.66 8.83 6.51
CA ASN A 92 4.28 9.30 6.45
C ASN A 92 3.51 8.56 5.36
N MET A 93 4.15 8.31 4.22
CA MET A 93 3.62 7.40 3.22
C MET A 93 3.43 6.03 3.85
N ALA A 94 4.45 5.34 4.36
CA ALA A 94 4.37 3.98 4.93
C ALA A 94 3.35 3.76 6.08
N PHE A 95 2.90 4.81 6.77
CA PHE A 95 2.08 4.68 7.98
C PHE A 95 0.78 5.49 8.00
N SER A 96 0.45 6.21 6.94
CA SER A 96 -0.87 6.86 6.80
C SER A 96 -1.99 5.90 6.36
N GLY A 97 -1.70 4.61 6.26
CA GLY A 97 -2.57 3.58 5.70
C GLY A 97 -3.25 2.80 6.82
N PRO A 98 -4.52 2.39 6.63
CA PRO A 98 -5.19 1.53 7.58
C PRO A 98 -4.48 0.17 7.64
N VAL A 99 -3.84 -0.15 8.77
CA VAL A 99 -3.22 -1.47 8.98
C VAL A 99 -4.31 -2.42 9.47
N PHE A 100 -4.66 -3.42 8.67
CA PHE A 100 -5.44 -4.57 9.12
C PHE A 100 -4.48 -5.68 9.57
N PHE A 101 -4.87 -6.47 10.58
CA PHE A 101 -4.05 -7.58 11.05
C PHE A 101 -3.71 -8.54 9.89
N GLY A 102 -2.42 -8.77 9.66
CA GLY A 102 -1.94 -9.79 8.71
C GLY A 102 -1.59 -9.29 7.30
N GLU A 103 -1.97 -8.08 6.90
CA GLU A 103 -1.62 -7.53 5.58
C GLU A 103 -1.29 -6.04 5.67
N ALA A 104 -0.05 -5.68 5.31
CA ALA A 104 0.32 -4.29 5.07
C ALA A 104 -0.35 -3.86 3.75
N THR A 105 -1.47 -3.16 3.82
CA THR A 105 -2.09 -2.58 2.62
C THR A 105 -1.21 -1.45 2.13
N ASP A 106 -0.65 -1.60 0.93
CA ASP A 106 0.12 -0.56 0.27
C ASP A 106 -0.67 0.76 0.21
N LEU A 107 0.05 1.84 0.48
CA LEU A 107 -0.53 3.13 0.70
C LEU A 107 -0.96 3.84 -0.56
N GLY A 108 -2.28 3.94 -0.66
CA GLY A 108 -2.98 4.84 -1.54
C GLY A 108 -4.39 4.33 -1.76
N ALA A 109 -5.24 4.42 -0.72
CA ALA A 109 -6.69 4.30 -0.79
C ALA A 109 -7.21 3.36 -1.90
N ASP A 110 -6.71 2.14 -1.97
CA ASP A 110 -7.22 1.17 -2.92
C ASP A 110 -8.55 0.63 -2.38
N SER A 111 -9.59 1.45 -2.56
CA SER A 111 -10.96 1.11 -2.20
C SER A 111 -11.47 -0.12 -2.96
N ILE A 112 -10.73 -0.56 -3.99
CA ILE A 112 -11.07 -1.61 -4.95
C ILE A 112 -10.46 -2.95 -4.54
N THR A 113 -9.24 -2.99 -3.99
CA THR A 113 -8.69 -4.23 -3.43
C THR A 113 -9.57 -4.73 -2.27
N GLY A 114 -9.88 -6.02 -2.30
CA GLY A 114 -10.66 -6.69 -1.25
C GLY A 114 -11.43 -7.90 -1.75
N HIS A 115 -12.26 -8.43 -0.87
CA HIS A 115 -13.12 -9.58 -1.14
C HIS A 115 -14.56 -9.11 -1.30
N TYR A 116 -15.21 -9.49 -2.38
CA TYR A 116 -16.56 -9.10 -2.74
C TYR A 116 -17.42 -10.35 -2.83
N ILE A 117 -18.56 -10.34 -2.14
CA ILE A 117 -19.45 -11.49 -2.02
C ILE A 117 -20.83 -11.09 -2.54
N ARG A 118 -21.39 -11.96 -3.37
CA ARG A 118 -22.77 -11.95 -3.81
C ARG A 118 -23.40 -13.25 -3.32
N ASP A 119 -24.32 -13.12 -2.38
CA ASP A 119 -25.09 -14.25 -1.88
C ASP A 119 -26.51 -14.21 -2.45
N GLY A 120 -27.01 -15.37 -2.85
CA GLY A 120 -28.30 -15.54 -3.49
C GLY A 120 -28.90 -16.88 -3.13
N LYS A 121 -30.22 -17.01 -3.33
CA LYS A 121 -30.97 -18.17 -2.83
C LYS A 121 -30.51 -19.51 -3.41
N TYR A 122 -30.14 -19.52 -4.70
CA TYR A 122 -29.76 -20.73 -5.45
C TYR A 122 -28.40 -20.57 -6.12
N GLU A 123 -27.76 -19.43 -5.95
CA GLU A 123 -26.50 -19.07 -6.58
C GLU A 123 -25.75 -18.12 -5.67
N SER A 124 -24.42 -18.21 -5.70
CA SER A 124 -23.56 -17.30 -4.98
C SER A 124 -22.27 -17.12 -5.78
N ALA A 125 -21.58 -16.03 -5.53
CA ALA A 125 -20.27 -15.80 -6.13
C ALA A 125 -19.40 -14.96 -5.22
N GLU A 126 -18.10 -15.22 -5.28
CA GLU A 126 -17.08 -14.39 -4.67
C GLU A 126 -16.09 -13.89 -5.71
N ILE A 127 -15.58 -12.68 -5.50
CA ILE A 127 -14.54 -12.05 -6.29
C ILE A 127 -13.50 -11.47 -5.34
N LYS A 128 -12.24 -11.89 -5.49
CA LYS A 128 -11.08 -11.32 -4.82
C LYS A 128 -10.35 -10.43 -5.82
N VAL A 129 -10.11 -9.19 -5.41
CA VAL A 129 -9.42 -8.19 -6.19
C VAL A 129 -8.16 -7.82 -5.43
N LYS A 130 -7.00 -7.95 -6.08
CA LYS A 130 -5.70 -7.64 -5.50
C LYS A 130 -4.88 -6.79 -6.45
N ARG A 131 -4.47 -5.60 -6.00
CA ARG A 131 -3.49 -4.79 -6.73
C ARG A 131 -2.11 -5.48 -6.73
N LEU A 132 -1.47 -5.44 -7.88
CA LEU A 132 -0.12 -5.96 -8.13
C LEU A 132 0.91 -4.81 -8.15
N PRO A 133 2.21 -5.11 -8.00
CA PRO A 133 3.27 -4.09 -7.98
C PRO A 133 3.42 -3.28 -9.28
N ASP A 134 2.88 -3.76 -10.40
CA ASP A 134 2.91 -3.11 -11.72
C ASP A 134 1.65 -2.28 -12.01
N ASP A 135 0.92 -1.88 -10.96
CA ASP A 135 -0.35 -1.13 -11.02
C ASP A 135 -1.51 -1.86 -11.73
N LYS A 136 -1.37 -3.15 -12.02
CA LYS A 136 -2.47 -4.01 -12.48
C LYS A 136 -3.21 -4.62 -11.30
N TYR A 137 -4.34 -5.23 -11.60
CA TYR A 137 -5.19 -5.92 -10.64
C TYR A 137 -5.35 -7.37 -11.05
N HIS A 138 -5.08 -8.25 -10.10
CA HIS A 138 -5.40 -9.67 -10.19
C HIS A 138 -6.82 -9.89 -9.68
N ILE A 139 -7.61 -10.55 -10.51
CA ILE A 139 -9.01 -10.87 -10.26
C ILE A 139 -9.13 -12.38 -10.18
N GLU A 140 -9.57 -12.87 -9.03
CA GLU A 140 -9.93 -14.27 -8.82
C GLU A 140 -11.39 -14.36 -8.42
N GLY A 141 -12.13 -15.31 -8.98
CA GLY A 141 -13.55 -15.45 -8.71
C GLY A 141 -13.99 -16.90 -8.72
N ILE A 142 -14.94 -17.22 -7.84
CA ILE A 142 -15.67 -18.49 -7.84
C ILE A 142 -17.16 -18.17 -7.87
N ALA A 143 -17.89 -18.80 -8.79
CA ALA A 143 -19.35 -18.71 -8.86
C ALA A 143 -19.97 -20.10 -8.75
N LEU A 144 -21.07 -20.18 -8.00
CA LEU A 144 -21.85 -21.37 -7.75
C LEU A 144 -23.27 -21.16 -8.26
N TRP A 145 -23.84 -22.18 -8.89
CA TRP A 145 -25.24 -22.19 -9.29
C TRP A 145 -25.90 -23.54 -9.00
N GLY A 146 -27.12 -23.50 -8.46
CA GLY A 146 -27.85 -24.69 -8.01
C GLY A 146 -27.29 -25.23 -6.69
N THR A 147 -27.01 -24.35 -5.73
CA THR A 147 -26.42 -24.69 -4.42
C THR A 147 -27.27 -25.60 -3.55
N ASP A 148 -28.56 -25.75 -3.87
CA ASP A 148 -29.56 -26.57 -3.16
C ASP A 148 -29.83 -27.92 -3.83
N ARG A 149 -29.11 -28.25 -4.90
CA ARG A 149 -29.33 -29.48 -5.68
C ARG A 149 -28.73 -30.71 -4.99
N GLU A 150 -29.39 -31.85 -5.20
CA GLU A 150 -28.97 -33.15 -4.67
C GLU A 150 -27.53 -33.55 -5.06
N HIS A 151 -27.09 -33.19 -6.27
CA HIS A 151 -25.77 -33.55 -6.79
C HIS A 151 -24.74 -32.42 -6.69
N GLY A 152 -25.06 -31.35 -5.96
CA GLY A 152 -24.20 -30.19 -5.79
C GLY A 152 -24.32 -29.15 -6.91
N PRO A 153 -23.70 -27.97 -6.71
CA PRO A 153 -23.79 -26.86 -7.65
C PRO A 153 -22.91 -27.06 -8.87
N ASN A 154 -23.27 -26.38 -9.96
CA ASN A 154 -22.31 -26.07 -11.01
C ASN A 154 -21.35 -24.99 -10.48
N ILE A 155 -20.05 -25.16 -10.75
CA ILE A 155 -18.98 -24.31 -10.24
C ILE A 155 -18.20 -23.74 -11.42
N GLY A 156 -17.88 -22.46 -11.35
CA GLY A 156 -17.08 -21.76 -12.33
C GLY A 156 -16.00 -20.91 -11.70
N ASP A 157 -14.83 -20.88 -12.32
CA ASP A 157 -13.70 -20.07 -11.94
C ASP A 157 -13.46 -18.91 -12.91
N LEU A 158 -13.02 -17.79 -12.38
CA LEU A 158 -12.60 -16.61 -13.14
C LEU A 158 -11.23 -16.19 -12.62
N ASN A 159 -10.21 -16.18 -13.49
CA ASN A 159 -8.87 -15.77 -13.10
C ASN A 159 -8.20 -14.97 -14.22
N PHE A 160 -7.88 -13.70 -13.98
CA PHE A 160 -7.16 -12.88 -14.93
C PHE A 160 -6.48 -11.67 -14.27
N VAL A 161 -5.53 -11.07 -14.99
CA VAL A 161 -4.90 -9.82 -14.62
C VAL A 161 -5.31 -8.74 -15.62
N ALA A 162 -5.69 -7.57 -15.13
CA ALA A 162 -6.12 -6.45 -15.96
C ALA A 162 -5.78 -5.10 -15.33
N GLU A 163 -5.81 -4.05 -16.15
CA GLU A 163 -5.64 -2.67 -15.70
C GLU A 163 -6.98 -2.07 -15.25
N LEU A 164 -6.90 -1.13 -14.31
CA LEU A 164 -8.03 -0.34 -13.86
C LEU A 164 -8.07 1.00 -14.58
N HIS A 165 -9.20 1.32 -15.19
CA HIS A 165 -9.45 2.60 -15.85
C HIS A 165 -10.81 3.15 -15.40
N ASP A 166 -10.85 4.37 -14.87
CA ASP A 166 -12.09 5.03 -14.39
C ASP A 166 -12.97 4.18 -13.46
N ASN A 167 -12.34 3.57 -12.43
CA ASN A 167 -12.98 2.63 -11.49
C ASN A 167 -13.63 1.42 -12.16
N GLN A 168 -13.13 1.02 -13.33
CA GLN A 168 -13.64 -0.09 -14.11
C GLN A 168 -12.49 -0.99 -14.59
N ILE A 169 -12.74 -2.30 -14.55
CA ILE A 169 -11.89 -3.30 -15.18
C ILE A 169 -12.70 -3.92 -16.31
N ASN A 170 -12.14 -3.87 -17.52
CA ASN A 170 -12.69 -4.50 -18.70
C ASN A 170 -11.80 -5.67 -19.09
N PHE A 171 -12.38 -6.86 -19.18
CA PHE A 171 -11.67 -8.05 -19.62
C PHE A 171 -12.42 -8.74 -20.75
N THR A 172 -11.66 -9.26 -21.71
CA THR A 172 -12.20 -10.01 -22.86
C THR A 172 -11.40 -11.27 -23.04
N TRP A 173 -12.09 -12.42 -23.03
CA TRP A 173 -11.50 -13.72 -23.33
C TRP A 173 -12.03 -14.24 -24.66
N ARG A 174 -11.13 -14.80 -25.47
CA ARG A 174 -11.45 -15.31 -26.82
C ARG A 174 -11.18 -16.80 -26.87
N ALA A 175 -12.25 -17.58 -27.05
CA ALA A 175 -12.15 -19.00 -27.38
C ALA A 175 -12.37 -19.19 -28.89
N PRO A 176 -11.63 -20.09 -29.56
CA PRO A 176 -11.86 -20.41 -30.97
C PRO A 176 -13.31 -20.86 -31.22
N GLY A 177 -13.95 -20.31 -32.26
CA GLY A 177 -15.30 -20.73 -32.67
C GLY A 177 -16.44 -20.24 -31.77
N ARG A 178 -16.19 -19.34 -30.82
CA ARG A 178 -17.21 -18.69 -29.99
C ARG A 178 -17.08 -17.17 -30.08
N GLU A 179 -18.19 -16.47 -29.86
CA GLU A 179 -18.08 -15.03 -29.62
C GLU A 179 -17.24 -14.76 -28.36
N PRO A 180 -16.44 -13.68 -28.33
CA PRO A 180 -15.63 -13.35 -27.16
C PRO A 180 -16.49 -13.13 -25.92
N TYR A 181 -16.11 -13.79 -24.83
CA TYR A 181 -16.62 -13.49 -23.50
C TYR A 181 -16.10 -12.11 -23.08
N LYS A 182 -16.97 -11.28 -22.52
CA LYS A 182 -16.60 -9.96 -22.00
C LYS A 182 -17.16 -9.78 -20.60
N VAL A 183 -16.34 -9.24 -19.71
CA VAL A 183 -16.74 -8.88 -18.36
C VAL A 183 -16.29 -7.47 -18.03
N LEU A 184 -17.22 -6.71 -17.43
CA LEU A 184 -17.00 -5.38 -16.92
C LEU A 184 -17.22 -5.42 -15.41
N LEU A 185 -16.19 -5.11 -14.64
CA LEU A 185 -16.25 -4.93 -13.20
C LEU A 185 -16.26 -3.42 -12.93
N LYS A 186 -17.30 -2.92 -12.28
CA LYS A 186 -17.44 -1.52 -11.93
C LYS A 186 -17.47 -1.34 -10.42
N PHE A 187 -16.54 -0.56 -9.90
CA PHE A 187 -16.42 -0.28 -8.48
C PHE A 187 -17.11 1.05 -8.15
N LYS A 188 -18.06 1.03 -7.21
CA LYS A 188 -18.80 2.24 -6.80
C LYS A 188 -19.21 2.16 -5.34
N ASN A 189 -18.85 3.16 -4.53
CA ASN A 189 -19.25 3.29 -3.13
C ASN A 189 -19.00 2.02 -2.29
N GLY A 190 -17.85 1.37 -2.48
CA GLY A 190 -17.50 0.13 -1.77
C GLY A 190 -18.22 -1.13 -2.27
N LYS A 191 -18.99 -1.04 -3.35
CA LYS A 191 -19.64 -2.18 -4.02
C LYS A 191 -18.96 -2.50 -5.34
N LEU A 192 -19.12 -3.75 -5.78
CA LEU A 192 -18.70 -4.22 -7.09
C LEU A 192 -19.94 -4.62 -7.89
N ILE A 193 -20.08 -4.09 -9.10
CA ILE A 193 -21.12 -4.46 -10.05
C ILE A 193 -20.45 -5.14 -11.24
N ILE A 194 -20.87 -6.34 -11.56
CA ILE A 194 -20.35 -7.12 -12.69
C ILE A 194 -21.41 -7.23 -13.77
N THR A 195 -21.02 -6.92 -15.00
CA THR A 195 -21.81 -7.17 -16.20
C THR A 195 -21.05 -8.08 -17.14
N GLU A 196 -21.71 -9.12 -17.63
CA GLU A 196 -21.12 -10.09 -18.56
C GLU A 196 -21.81 -10.06 -19.92
N LYS A 197 -21.06 -10.39 -20.98
CA LYS A 197 -21.60 -10.71 -22.31
C LYS A 197 -21.01 -12.03 -22.78
N ASN A 198 -21.83 -12.82 -23.46
CA ASN A 198 -21.45 -14.11 -24.03
C ASN A 198 -20.92 -15.11 -22.99
N TRP A 199 -21.49 -15.10 -21.78
CA TRP A 199 -21.07 -15.92 -20.64
C TRP A 199 -21.69 -17.32 -20.62
N VAL A 200 -22.81 -17.51 -21.34
CA VAL A 200 -23.62 -18.73 -21.25
C VAL A 200 -22.78 -19.96 -21.59
N GLY A 201 -22.62 -20.86 -20.61
CA GLY A 201 -21.87 -22.09 -20.77
C GLY A 201 -20.34 -21.91 -20.87
N ILE A 202 -19.81 -20.74 -20.50
CA ILE A 202 -18.37 -20.50 -20.38
C ILE A 202 -17.82 -21.13 -19.11
N PHE A 203 -18.50 -20.92 -17.98
CA PHE A 203 -18.05 -21.35 -16.66
C PHE A 203 -18.84 -22.55 -16.09
N GLY A 204 -19.62 -23.20 -16.94
CA GLY A 204 -20.61 -24.20 -16.54
C GLY A 204 -22.04 -23.77 -16.83
N MET A 205 -22.97 -24.72 -16.73
CA MET A 205 -24.37 -24.46 -17.04
C MET A 205 -24.98 -23.50 -16.01
N ASN A 206 -25.48 -22.36 -16.48
CA ASN A 206 -26.07 -21.28 -15.67
C ASN A 206 -25.16 -20.64 -14.63
N VAL A 207 -23.84 -20.91 -14.67
CA VAL A 207 -22.88 -20.22 -13.82
C VAL A 207 -22.54 -18.86 -14.42
N ALA A 208 -22.73 -17.80 -13.63
CA ALA A 208 -22.47 -16.42 -14.04
C ALA A 208 -21.91 -15.60 -12.88
N PHE A 209 -21.05 -14.64 -13.23
CA PHE A 209 -20.49 -13.66 -12.30
C PHE A 209 -21.27 -12.34 -12.31
N GLN A 210 -22.15 -12.11 -13.27
CA GLN A 210 -22.96 -10.89 -13.32
C GLN A 210 -23.79 -10.69 -12.03
N GLY A 211 -23.88 -9.45 -11.57
CA GLY A 211 -24.63 -9.09 -10.36
C GLY A 211 -23.97 -7.99 -9.53
N GLU A 212 -24.58 -7.69 -8.39
CA GLU A 212 -24.07 -6.73 -7.41
C GLU A 212 -23.47 -7.48 -6.21
N TYR A 213 -22.28 -7.06 -5.80
CA TYR A 213 -21.50 -7.65 -4.72
C TYR A 213 -21.25 -6.63 -3.61
N GLN A 214 -21.31 -7.10 -2.38
CA GLN A 214 -20.89 -6.33 -1.20
C GLN A 214 -19.45 -6.68 -0.85
N LYS A 215 -18.67 -5.67 -0.46
CA LYS A 215 -17.32 -5.92 0.08
C LYS A 215 -17.46 -6.62 1.44
N ALA A 216 -16.83 -7.77 1.60
CA ALA A 216 -16.74 -8.46 2.88
C ALA A 216 -15.98 -7.55 3.87
N THR A 217 -16.58 -7.31 5.02
CA THR A 217 -15.97 -6.59 6.15
C THR A 217 -14.95 -7.43 6.88
#